data_AF-A0A4Y1Z6X0-F1
#
_entry.id   AF-A0A4Y1Z6X0-F1
#
_cell.length_a   1.000
_cell.length_b   1.000
_cell.length_c   1.000
_cell.angle_alpha   90.00
_cell.angle_beta   90.00
_cell.angle_gamma   90.00
#
_symmetry.space_group_name_H-M   'P 1'
#
loop_
_entity.id
_entity.type
_entity.pdbx_description
1 polymer ?
#
loop_
_entity_poly.entity_id
_entity_poly.type
_entity_poly.pdbx_seq_one_letter_code
_entity_poly.pdbx_strand_id
1 'polypeptide(L)'
;MCNQKASIFSYPHASGHFGIERENLRVDHHGRLAMTPHPDALGNKQTNPEITTDFSESQVELVTPVASSLQETLSHMQRLTRTVYSGIGDELLWPLSTPPNHLPPDDQIPIADFGPGGKEKTAYRFYLSKNTVANDSSIAAYI
;
A
#
# COMPACT_ATOMS: atom_id res chain seq x y z
N MET A 1 10.24 30.53 17.86
CA MET A 1 9.31 30.01 18.88
C MET A 1 7.94 29.85 18.23
N CYS A 2 7.60 28.64 17.77
CA CYS A 2 6.25 28.31 17.33
C CYS A 2 5.72 27.26 18.30
N ASN A 3 4.93 27.70 19.27
CA ASN A 3 4.16 26.83 20.15
C ASN A 3 2.90 26.43 19.40
N GLN A 4 2.89 25.26 18.77
CA GLN A 4 1.64 24.58 18.47
C GLN A 4 1.35 23.61 19.61
N LYS A 5 0.30 23.94 20.38
CA LYS A 5 -0.24 23.11 21.44
C LYS A 5 -0.67 21.76 20.86
N ALA A 6 0.08 20.71 21.19
CA ALA A 6 -0.33 19.34 20.99
C ALA A 6 -1.37 18.97 22.08
N SER A 7 -2.64 19.32 21.89
CA SER A 7 -3.75 18.68 22.61
C SER A 7 -5.10 19.07 22.00
N ILE A 8 -5.61 18.32 21.02
CA ILE A 8 -7.01 18.49 20.56
C ILE A 8 -7.80 17.17 20.48
N PHE A 9 -7.19 16.00 20.67
CA PHE A 9 -7.94 14.74 20.66
C PHE A 9 -7.70 13.91 21.92
N SER A 10 -8.45 14.23 22.98
CA SER A 10 -8.72 13.25 24.03
C SER A 10 -9.93 12.45 23.58
N TYR A 11 -9.77 11.15 23.31
CA TYR A 11 -10.85 10.23 22.98
C TYR A 11 -11.23 9.45 24.24
N PRO A 12 -12.09 9.99 25.12
CA PRO A 12 -12.25 9.49 26.50
C PRO A 12 -12.95 8.12 26.56
N HIS A 13 -13.44 7.63 25.41
CA HIS A 13 -14.15 6.37 25.25
C HIS A 13 -13.48 5.41 24.25
N ALA A 14 -12.29 5.75 23.73
CA ALA A 14 -11.55 4.89 22.79
C ALA A 14 -10.53 4.00 23.54
N SER A 15 -11.00 3.22 24.52
CA SER A 15 -10.20 2.19 25.15
C SER A 15 -10.18 0.93 24.27
N GLY A 16 -9.01 0.53 23.78
CA GLY A 16 -8.85 -0.64 22.93
C GLY A 16 -7.44 -0.76 22.38
N HIS A 17 -7.20 -1.83 21.64
CA HIS A 17 -6.01 -1.99 20.81
C HIS A 17 -6.37 -1.66 19.36
N PHE A 18 -5.48 -0.98 18.64
CA PHE A 18 -5.75 -0.44 17.31
C PHE A 18 -4.62 -0.77 16.33
N GLY A 19 -4.99 -1.12 15.10
CA GLY A 19 -4.09 -1.25 13.96
C GLY A 19 -4.77 -0.69 12.71
N ILE A 20 -3.99 -0.20 11.76
CA ILE A 20 -4.45 0.31 10.47
C ILE A 20 -3.64 -0.38 9.37
N GLU A 21 -4.36 -0.84 8.37
CA GLU A 21 -3.83 -1.22 7.06
C GLU A 21 -4.25 -0.14 6.06
N ARG A 22 -3.33 0.30 5.20
CA ARG A 22 -3.61 1.29 4.15
C ARG A 22 -2.87 0.94 2.87
N GLU A 23 -3.62 0.85 1.79
CA GLU A 23 -3.09 0.61 0.46
C GLU A 23 -3.06 1.88 -0.38
N ASN A 24 -2.05 2.00 -1.24
CA ASN A 24 -1.95 3.04 -2.25
C ASN A 24 -1.29 2.48 -3.52
N LEU A 25 -1.79 2.90 -4.68
CA LEU A 25 -1.04 2.69 -5.93
C LEU A 25 0.11 3.68 -6.03
N ARG A 26 1.28 3.21 -6.44
CA ARG A 26 2.38 4.04 -6.91
C ARG A 26 2.08 4.51 -8.32
N VAL A 27 2.24 5.79 -8.57
CA VAL A 27 1.99 6.42 -9.88
C VAL A 27 3.10 7.40 -10.23
N ASP A 28 3.27 7.69 -11.51
CA ASP A 28 4.14 8.79 -11.95
C ASP A 28 3.47 10.17 -11.77
N HIS A 29 4.20 11.23 -12.10
CA HIS A 29 3.68 12.62 -12.05
C HIS A 29 2.50 12.90 -12.99
N HIS A 30 2.21 12.00 -13.93
CA HIS A 30 1.05 12.08 -14.82
C HIS A 30 -0.13 11.24 -14.33
N GLY A 31 -0.01 10.59 -13.16
CA GLY A 31 -1.03 9.72 -12.58
C GLY A 31 -1.13 8.36 -13.28
N ARG A 32 -0.10 7.96 -14.05
CA ARG A 32 -0.04 6.62 -14.66
C ARG A 32 0.53 5.63 -13.66
N LEU A 33 0.02 4.40 -13.66
CA LEU A 33 0.51 3.34 -12.78
C LEU A 33 2.03 3.17 -12.93
N ALA A 34 2.75 3.16 -11.82
CA ALA A 34 4.17 2.85 -11.83
C ALA A 34 4.38 1.43 -12.33
N MET A 35 5.40 1.20 -13.15
CA MET A 35 5.74 -0.13 -13.70
C MET A 35 7.07 -0.65 -13.15
N THR A 36 7.69 0.11 -12.26
CA THR A 36 8.92 -0.23 -11.55
C THR A 36 8.63 -1.30 -10.49
N PRO A 37 9.61 -2.15 -10.15
CA PRO A 37 9.48 -3.11 -9.07
C PRO A 37 9.30 -2.40 -7.72
N HIS A 38 8.87 -3.15 -6.69
CA HIS A 38 8.88 -2.68 -5.31
C HIS A 38 10.26 -2.11 -4.96
N PRO A 39 10.37 -0.84 -4.51
CA PRO A 39 11.68 -0.23 -4.30
C PRO A 39 12.49 -0.94 -3.22
N ASP A 40 13.76 -1.26 -3.52
CA ASP A 40 14.67 -1.91 -2.56
C ASP A 40 14.84 -1.11 -1.26
N ALA A 41 14.68 0.23 -1.33
CA ALA A 41 14.71 1.12 -0.17
C ALA A 41 13.61 0.84 0.86
N LEU A 42 12.52 0.16 0.46
CA LEU A 42 11.43 -0.26 1.35
C LEU A 42 11.65 -1.67 1.93
N GLY A 43 12.75 -2.31 1.58
CA GLY A 43 13.15 -3.62 2.06
C GLY A 43 12.43 -4.77 1.36
N ASN A 44 12.48 -5.95 1.97
CA ASN A 44 11.88 -7.14 1.39
C ASN A 44 10.39 -7.22 1.75
N LYS A 45 9.51 -6.91 0.79
CA LYS A 45 8.04 -6.99 0.96
C LYS A 45 7.50 -8.35 1.41
N GLN A 46 8.24 -9.45 1.25
CA GLN A 46 7.82 -10.76 1.75
C GLN A 46 7.94 -10.86 3.28
N THR A 47 8.97 -10.26 3.86
CA THR A 47 9.34 -10.43 5.28
C THR A 47 9.21 -9.16 6.10
N ASN A 48 9.10 -8.00 5.48
CA ASN A 48 8.85 -6.73 6.15
C ASN A 48 7.42 -6.73 6.75
N PRO A 49 7.27 -6.58 8.07
CA PRO A 49 5.97 -6.64 8.73
C PRO A 49 5.13 -5.36 8.59
N GLU A 50 5.72 -4.24 8.16
CA GLU A 50 5.04 -2.94 8.14
C GLU A 50 4.82 -2.37 6.73
N ILE A 51 5.63 -2.77 5.75
CA ILE A 51 5.55 -2.30 4.36
C ILE A 51 5.63 -3.50 3.42
N THR A 52 4.57 -3.74 2.66
CA THR A 52 4.49 -4.83 1.69
C THR A 52 3.77 -4.35 0.42
N THR A 53 3.27 -5.28 -0.38
CA THR A 53 2.38 -4.99 -1.51
C THR A 53 1.16 -5.88 -1.45
N ASP A 54 -0.01 -5.36 -1.84
CA ASP A 54 -1.18 -6.21 -2.01
C ASP A 54 -1.18 -6.87 -3.40
N PHE A 55 -2.20 -6.69 -4.25
CA PHE A 55 -2.36 -7.46 -5.50
C PHE A 55 -1.28 -7.11 -6.54
N SER A 56 -1.07 -5.82 -6.78
CA SER A 56 -0.10 -5.33 -7.75
C SER A 56 1.25 -5.03 -7.11
N GLU A 57 2.34 -5.24 -7.86
CA GLU A 57 3.70 -4.81 -7.49
C GLU A 57 3.78 -3.28 -7.23
N SER A 58 2.82 -2.55 -7.79
CA SER A 58 2.69 -1.10 -7.66
C SER A 58 1.74 -0.67 -6.54
N GLN A 59 1.07 -1.59 -5.86
CA GLN A 59 0.14 -1.31 -4.77
C GLN A 59 0.83 -1.51 -3.43
N VAL A 60 1.46 -0.44 -2.92
CA VAL A 60 2.12 -0.48 -1.61
C VAL A 60 1.07 -0.60 -0.51
N GLU A 61 1.32 -1.49 0.44
CA GLU A 61 0.47 -1.72 1.60
C GLU A 61 1.25 -1.37 2.87
N LEU A 62 0.67 -0.52 3.70
CA LEU A 62 1.20 -0.08 4.99
C LEU A 62 0.42 -0.72 6.12
N VAL A 63 1.11 -1.45 7.00
CA VAL A 63 0.52 -2.14 8.14
C VAL A 63 1.13 -1.60 9.42
N THR A 64 0.33 -0.97 10.29
CA THR A 64 0.84 -0.54 11.60
C THR A 64 0.86 -1.71 12.58
N PRO A 65 1.82 -1.76 13.53
CA PRO A 65 1.70 -2.66 14.67
C PRO A 65 0.45 -2.33 15.50
N VAL A 66 -0.01 -3.32 16.26
CA VAL A 66 -1.09 -3.13 17.23
C VAL A 66 -0.61 -2.19 18.33
N ALA A 67 -1.35 -1.09 18.53
CA ALA A 67 -1.02 -0.03 19.48
C ALA A 67 -2.13 0.13 20.52
N SER A 68 -1.78 0.72 21.68
CA SER A 68 -2.70 0.89 22.82
C SER A 68 -3.50 2.20 22.78
N SER A 69 -3.23 3.05 21.78
CA SER A 69 -3.92 4.33 21.60
C SER A 69 -3.98 4.75 20.14
N LEU A 70 -5.04 5.48 19.77
CA LEU A 70 -5.19 6.07 18.43
C LEU A 70 -4.03 7.02 18.08
N GLN A 71 -3.53 7.77 19.06
CA GLN A 71 -2.40 8.69 18.87
C GLN A 71 -1.14 7.94 18.43
N GLU A 72 -0.87 6.78 19.05
CA GLU A 72 0.25 5.91 18.70
C GLU A 72 0.06 5.32 17.29
N THR A 73 -1.09 4.73 16.99
CA THR A 73 -1.40 4.15 15.67
C THR A 73 -1.24 5.18 14.54
N LEU A 74 -1.80 6.39 14.70
CA LEU A 74 -1.68 7.46 13.71
C LEU A 74 -0.23 7.93 13.57
N SER A 75 0.54 7.96 14.66
CA SER A 75 1.97 8.29 14.62
C SER A 75 2.77 7.21 13.87
N HIS A 76 2.45 5.92 14.03
CA HIS A 76 3.03 4.84 13.23
C HIS A 76 2.69 5.03 11.75
N MET A 77 1.42 5.20 11.39
CA MET A 77 0.98 5.39 10.01
C MET A 77 1.66 6.60 9.35
N GLN A 78 1.83 7.72 10.07
CA GLN A 78 2.58 8.88 9.58
C GLN A 78 4.05 8.55 9.30
N ARG A 79 4.71 7.77 10.17
CA ARG A 79 6.10 7.35 9.95
C ARG A 79 6.21 6.43 8.73
N LEU A 80 5.37 5.41 8.62
CA LEU A 80 5.36 4.50 7.47
C LEU A 80 5.10 5.25 6.16
N THR A 81 4.16 6.19 6.17
CA THR A 81 3.89 7.04 5.00
C THR A 81 5.14 7.83 4.58
N ARG A 82 5.88 8.41 5.54
CA ARG A 82 7.13 9.15 5.25
C ARG A 82 8.23 8.22 4.74
N THR A 83 8.37 7.03 5.31
CA THR A 83 9.31 6.01 4.85
C THR A 83 9.04 5.65 3.38
N VAL A 84 7.77 5.39 3.03
CA VAL A 84 7.39 5.10 1.65
C VAL A 84 7.72 6.26 0.72
N TYR A 85 7.29 7.49 1.03
CA TYR A 85 7.63 8.66 0.19
C TYR A 85 9.13 8.87 0.02
N SER A 86 9.95 8.53 1.02
CA SER A 86 11.41 8.63 0.93
C SER A 86 12.03 7.51 0.10
N GLY A 87 11.35 6.37 -0.06
CA GLY A 87 11.85 5.19 -0.76
C GLY A 87 11.34 5.00 -2.19
N ILE A 88 10.26 5.68 -2.59
CA ILE A 88 9.67 5.55 -3.95
C ILE A 88 10.28 6.50 -5.00
N GLY A 89 11.26 7.33 -4.63
CA GLY A 89 11.92 8.26 -5.55
C GLY A 89 10.99 9.36 -6.04
N ASP A 90 10.88 9.52 -7.36
CA ASP A 90 10.04 10.54 -8.01
C ASP A 90 8.57 10.11 -8.18
N GLU A 91 8.21 8.90 -7.77
CA GLU A 91 6.83 8.42 -7.81
C GLU A 91 5.97 9.05 -6.72
N LEU A 92 4.66 8.96 -6.90
CA LEU A 92 3.63 9.48 -6.00
C LEU A 92 2.73 8.36 -5.51
N LEU A 93 2.05 8.56 -4.38
CA LEU A 93 0.99 7.68 -3.92
C LEU A 93 -0.37 8.20 -4.40
N TRP A 94 -1.14 7.34 -5.06
CA TRP A 94 -2.50 7.63 -5.48
C TRP A 94 -3.41 7.78 -4.25
N PRO A 95 -4.13 8.91 -4.10
CA PRO A 95 -4.81 9.22 -2.84
C PRO A 95 -6.25 8.71 -2.74
N LEU A 96 -6.80 8.12 -3.82
CA LEU A 96 -8.19 7.70 -3.90
C LEU A 96 -8.31 6.17 -3.89
N SER A 97 -9.42 5.65 -3.39
CA SER A 97 -9.71 4.21 -3.39
C SER A 97 -10.06 3.65 -4.77
N THR A 98 -10.49 4.49 -5.71
CA THR A 98 -10.68 4.09 -7.11
C THR A 98 -9.38 4.32 -7.87
N PRO A 99 -8.97 3.42 -8.77
CA PRO A 99 -7.71 3.55 -9.49
C PRO A 99 -7.71 4.77 -10.44
N PRO A 100 -6.53 5.22 -10.90
CA PRO A 100 -6.43 6.26 -11.92
C PRO A 100 -7.20 5.88 -13.20
N ASN A 101 -7.79 6.86 -13.89
CA ASN A 101 -8.53 6.61 -15.14
C ASN A 101 -7.67 6.02 -16.28
N HIS A 102 -6.34 6.16 -16.19
CA HIS A 102 -5.39 5.73 -17.20
C HIS A 102 -4.58 4.52 -16.74
N LEU A 103 -5.28 3.46 -16.32
CA LEU A 103 -4.65 2.16 -16.11
C LEU A 103 -4.17 1.57 -17.45
N PRO A 104 -3.06 0.81 -17.45
CA PRO A 104 -2.70 -0.01 -18.59
C PRO A 104 -3.75 -1.13 -18.78
N PRO A 105 -3.73 -1.84 -19.92
CA PRO A 105 -4.51 -3.05 -20.10
C PRO A 105 -4.31 -4.05 -18.96
N ASP A 106 -5.34 -4.82 -18.63
CA ASP A 106 -5.32 -5.78 -17.50
C ASP A 106 -4.14 -6.76 -17.57
N ASP A 107 -3.76 -7.23 -18.76
CA ASP A 107 -2.63 -8.14 -18.93
C ASP A 107 -1.24 -7.49 -18.71
N GLN A 108 -1.21 -6.16 -18.52
CA GLN A 108 -0.01 -5.37 -18.27
C GLN A 108 0.09 -4.86 -16.83
N ILE A 109 -0.96 -4.93 -16.01
CA ILE A 109 -0.84 -4.53 -14.59
C ILE A 109 0.16 -5.47 -13.91
N PRO A 110 1.22 -4.93 -13.27
CA PRO A 110 2.26 -5.76 -12.71
C PRO A 110 1.74 -6.48 -11.46
N ILE A 111 1.65 -7.80 -11.51
CA ILE A 111 1.28 -8.64 -10.37
C ILE A 111 2.42 -8.67 -9.35
N ALA A 112 2.09 -8.56 -8.05
CA ALA A 112 3.11 -8.56 -7.00
C ALA A 112 3.93 -9.86 -7.00
N ASP A 113 5.26 -9.72 -7.06
CA ASP A 113 6.20 -10.84 -7.05
C ASP A 113 6.98 -10.93 -5.74
N PHE A 114 6.63 -11.90 -4.89
CA PHE A 114 7.28 -12.14 -3.61
C PHE A 114 8.56 -13.01 -3.72
N GLY A 115 9.06 -13.27 -4.92
CA GLY A 115 10.30 -13.99 -5.16
C GLY A 115 10.25 -15.48 -4.76
N PRO A 116 11.40 -16.17 -4.72
CA PRO A 116 11.45 -17.62 -4.56
C PRO A 116 10.81 -18.15 -3.27
N GLY A 117 10.88 -17.38 -2.18
CA GLY A 117 10.29 -17.73 -0.88
C GLY A 117 8.79 -17.45 -0.80
N GLY A 118 8.22 -16.68 -1.72
CA GLY A 118 6.83 -16.23 -1.69
C GLY A 118 6.01 -16.69 -2.90
N LYS A 119 6.46 -17.72 -3.62
CA LYS A 119 5.81 -18.22 -4.85
C LYS A 119 4.32 -18.49 -4.70
N GLU A 120 3.87 -18.97 -3.55
CA GLU A 120 2.44 -19.21 -3.28
C GLU A 120 1.63 -17.90 -3.27
N LYS A 121 2.18 -16.83 -2.66
CA LYS A 121 1.54 -15.50 -2.64
C LYS A 121 1.45 -14.91 -4.05
N THR A 122 2.52 -15.04 -4.84
CA THR A 122 2.55 -14.63 -6.25
C THR A 122 1.54 -15.45 -7.08
N ALA A 123 1.54 -16.78 -6.93
CA ALA A 123 0.66 -17.68 -7.66
C ALA A 123 -0.83 -17.42 -7.37
N TYR A 124 -1.17 -17.09 -6.11
CA TYR A 124 -2.53 -16.72 -5.74
C TYR A 124 -3.01 -15.46 -6.49
N ARG A 125 -2.17 -14.44 -6.63
CA ARG A 125 -2.52 -13.23 -7.38
C ARG A 125 -2.65 -13.47 -8.88
N PHE A 126 -1.78 -14.32 -9.44
CA PHE A 126 -1.96 -14.80 -10.82
C PHE A 126 -3.28 -15.56 -11.01
N TYR A 127 -3.67 -16.36 -10.02
CA TYR A 127 -4.97 -17.04 -10.04
C TYR A 127 -6.12 -16.02 -10.03
N LEU A 128 -6.09 -15.02 -9.15
CA LEU A 128 -7.10 -13.96 -9.10
C LEU A 128 -7.20 -13.24 -10.45
N SER A 129 -6.08 -12.73 -10.98
CA SER A 129 -6.01 -12.06 -12.29
C SER A 129 -6.69 -12.89 -13.40
N LYS A 130 -6.33 -14.18 -13.52
CA LYS A 130 -6.88 -15.05 -14.56
C LYS A 130 -8.39 -15.30 -14.42
N ASN A 131 -8.88 -15.51 -13.19
CA ASN A 131 -10.29 -15.79 -12.97
C ASN A 131 -11.17 -14.55 -13.16
N THR A 132 -10.63 -13.36 -12.88
CA THR A 132 -11.35 -12.09 -13.08
C THR A 132 -11.50 -11.79 -14.57
N VAL A 133 -10.41 -11.89 -15.32
CA VAL A 133 -10.42 -11.72 -16.78
C VAL A 133 -11.31 -12.77 -17.45
N ALA A 134 -11.30 -14.02 -16.97
CA ALA A 134 -12.18 -15.07 -17.49
C ALA A 134 -13.68 -14.82 -17.26
N ASN A 135 -14.02 -13.96 -16.29
CA ASN A 135 -15.40 -13.58 -15.97
C ASN A 135 -15.79 -12.22 -16.58
N ASP A 136 -15.10 -11.77 -17.64
CA ASP A 136 -15.28 -10.47 -18.31
C ASP A 136 -15.27 -9.26 -17.36
N SER A 137 -14.58 -9.41 -16.22
CA SER A 137 -14.43 -8.38 -15.19
C SER A 137 -13.03 -7.78 -15.29
N SER A 138 -12.89 -6.49 -14.98
CA SER A 138 -11.57 -5.86 -14.96
C SER A 138 -10.82 -6.18 -13.67
N ILE A 139 -9.50 -6.45 -13.78
CA ILE A 139 -8.64 -6.61 -12.60
C ILE A 139 -8.44 -5.29 -11.83
N ALA A 140 -8.92 -4.16 -12.38
CA ALA A 140 -9.07 -2.90 -11.65
C ALA A 140 -9.90 -3.04 -10.36
N ALA A 141 -10.64 -4.13 -10.18
CA ALA A 141 -11.32 -4.44 -8.91
C ALA A 141 -10.38 -4.86 -7.76
N TYR A 142 -9.12 -5.18 -8.06
CA TYR A 142 -8.10 -5.60 -7.08
C TYR A 142 -7.04 -4.51 -6.80
N ILE A 143 -7.16 -3.34 -7.43
CA ILE A 143 -6.20 -2.22 -7.31
C ILE A 143 -6.93 -0.89 -7.11
#